data_AF-A0A0E3PJP7-F1
#
_entry.id   AF-A0A0E3PJP7-F1
#
_cell.length_a   1.000
_cell.length_b   1.000
_cell.length_c   1.000
_cell.angle_alpha   90.00
_cell.angle_beta   90.00
_cell.angle_gamma   90.00
#
_symmetry.space_group_name_H-M   'P 1'
#
loop_
_entity.id
_entity.type
_entity.pdbx_description
1 polymer ?
#
loop_
_entity_poly.entity_id
_entity_poly.type
_entity_poly.pdbx_seq_one_letter_code
_entity_poly.pdbx_strand_id
1 'polypeptide(L)'
;MSGNIEEAGVRMLTEGELISGVVEKHRRFLEEYRKEFEELDSKMDQFEEEAKNARISRTRMAERKEVLKEKRQQYYHQVEGLLEKELFPELDPITIDKIMEDIKKLKGQIEPEEEQKLIDSFMEHLQERTREKGSGENLIQQTGARAEEARNSNLELKEIIESEKQLEEDDGSKNSEISKSKPQHKWLSSKIKSHEEALSYWEKQKV
;
A
#
# COMPACT_ATOMS: atom_id res chain seq x y z
N MET A 1 37.73 -30.66 -60.62
CA MET A 1 39.01 -29.92 -60.68
C MET A 1 38.66 -28.48 -61.01
N SER A 2 39.01 -27.56 -60.10
CA SER A 2 38.84 -26.09 -60.05
C SER A 2 38.21 -25.78 -58.70
N GLY A 3 38.88 -25.36 -57.64
CA GLY A 3 40.23 -24.84 -57.44
C GLY A 3 40.11 -24.02 -56.16
N ASN A 4 40.47 -24.60 -55.01
CA ASN A 4 40.50 -23.87 -53.75
C ASN A 4 41.65 -22.87 -53.82
N ILE A 5 41.32 -21.60 -54.07
CA ILE A 5 42.27 -20.51 -53.98
C ILE A 5 42.31 -20.07 -52.51
N GLU A 6 43.25 -20.64 -51.78
CA GLU A 6 43.78 -20.08 -50.55
C GLU A 6 44.76 -18.96 -50.92
N GLU A 7 44.27 -17.73 -51.06
CA GLU A 7 45.14 -16.56 -51.09
C GLU A 7 44.40 -15.38 -50.43
N ALA A 8 44.95 -14.91 -49.30
CA ALA A 8 44.40 -13.98 -48.32
C ALA A 8 43.32 -14.54 -47.37
N GLY A 9 43.72 -15.39 -46.41
CA GLY A 9 43.15 -15.48 -45.05
C GLY A 9 41.62 -15.56 -44.86
N VAL A 10 40.84 -15.84 -45.89
CA VAL A 10 39.37 -15.84 -45.87
C VAL A 10 38.90 -17.14 -46.49
N ARG A 11 38.37 -18.03 -45.66
CA ARG A 11 37.77 -19.29 -46.08
C ARG A 11 36.35 -19.04 -46.55
N MET A 12 36.06 -19.36 -47.81
CA MET A 12 34.70 -19.37 -48.34
C MET A 12 33.95 -20.57 -47.76
N LEU A 13 32.83 -20.31 -47.09
CA LEU A 13 31.96 -21.34 -46.53
C LEU A 13 31.04 -21.92 -47.61
N THR A 14 30.75 -23.20 -47.50
CA THR A 14 29.73 -23.86 -48.33
C THR A 14 28.32 -23.39 -47.93
N GLU A 15 27.35 -23.54 -48.84
CA GLU A 15 25.95 -23.20 -48.57
C GLU A 15 25.41 -23.92 -47.31
N GLY A 16 25.72 -25.21 -47.14
CA GLY A 16 25.34 -25.97 -45.94
C GLY A 16 26.00 -25.47 -44.65
N GLU A 17 27.24 -25.02 -44.70
CA GLU A 17 27.93 -24.39 -43.56
C GLU A 17 27.32 -23.01 -43.22
N LEU A 18 26.95 -22.22 -44.22
CA LEU A 18 26.27 -20.94 -44.05
C LEU A 18 24.88 -21.12 -43.42
N ILE A 19 24.06 -22.04 -43.94
CA ILE A 19 22.73 -22.36 -43.40
C ILE A 19 22.85 -22.84 -41.95
N SER A 20 23.82 -23.71 -41.66
CA SER A 20 24.06 -24.20 -40.30
C SER A 20 24.45 -23.06 -39.35
N GLY A 21 25.28 -22.11 -39.78
CA GLY A 21 25.64 -20.92 -39.00
C GLY A 21 24.46 -19.98 -38.75
N VAL A 22 23.56 -19.81 -39.73
CA VAL A 22 22.34 -19.01 -39.58
C VAL A 22 21.36 -19.67 -38.60
N VAL A 23 21.15 -20.98 -38.69
CA VAL A 23 20.32 -21.75 -37.75
C VAL A 23 20.84 -21.60 -36.33
N GLU A 24 22.15 -21.77 -36.12
CA GLU A 24 22.77 -21.65 -34.81
C GLU A 24 22.63 -20.22 -34.23
N LYS A 25 22.79 -19.20 -35.08
CA LYS A 25 22.58 -17.80 -34.70
C LYS A 25 21.13 -17.55 -34.26
N HIS A 26 20.14 -18.07 -34.97
CA HIS A 26 18.73 -17.93 -34.58
C HIS A 26 18.44 -18.65 -33.26
N ARG A 27 19.00 -19.84 -33.03
CA ARG A 27 18.87 -20.57 -31.75
C ARG A 27 19.45 -19.79 -30.58
N ARG A 28 20.67 -19.26 -30.72
CA ARG A 28 21.29 -18.45 -29.66
C ARG A 28 20.45 -17.23 -29.31
N PHE A 29 19.94 -16.50 -30.30
CA PHE A 29 19.06 -15.36 -30.04
C PHE A 29 17.74 -15.75 -29.40
N LEU A 30 17.16 -16.90 -29.78
CA LEU A 30 15.96 -17.40 -29.11
C LEU A 30 16.21 -17.74 -27.65
N GLU A 31 17.34 -18.35 -27.33
CA GLU A 31 17.71 -18.67 -25.95
C GLU A 31 17.88 -17.39 -25.11
N GLU A 32 18.63 -16.41 -25.62
CA GLU A 32 18.82 -15.11 -24.95
C GLU A 32 17.48 -14.37 -24.75
N TYR A 33 16.67 -14.25 -25.82
CA TYR A 33 15.40 -13.53 -25.74
C TYR A 33 14.36 -14.23 -24.89
N ARG A 34 14.27 -15.56 -24.91
CA ARG A 34 13.34 -16.31 -24.06
C ARG A 34 13.68 -16.15 -22.59
N LYS A 35 14.98 -16.24 -22.25
CA LYS A 35 15.42 -16.02 -20.87
C LYS A 35 15.03 -14.63 -20.37
N GLU A 36 15.35 -13.59 -21.14
CA GLU A 36 14.99 -12.21 -20.78
C GLU A 36 13.48 -12.01 -20.70
N PHE A 37 12.73 -12.64 -21.60
CA PHE A 37 11.27 -12.59 -21.62
C PHE A 37 10.66 -13.24 -20.39
N GLU A 38 11.11 -14.44 -20.00
CA GLU A 38 10.63 -15.17 -18.82
C GLU A 38 10.90 -14.39 -17.51
N GLU A 39 12.08 -13.78 -17.38
CA GLU A 39 12.42 -12.92 -16.25
C GLU A 39 11.49 -11.70 -16.17
N LEU A 40 11.23 -11.08 -17.31
CA LEU A 40 10.38 -9.90 -17.41
C LEU A 40 8.90 -10.22 -17.18
N ASP A 41 8.42 -11.36 -17.70
CA ASP A 41 7.06 -11.87 -17.54
C ASP A 41 6.78 -12.17 -16.07
N SER A 42 7.70 -12.89 -15.40
CA SER A 42 7.62 -13.16 -13.96
C SER A 42 7.56 -11.87 -13.13
N LYS A 43 8.34 -10.85 -13.51
CA LYS A 43 8.33 -9.54 -12.85
C LYS A 43 7.00 -8.79 -13.09
N MET A 44 6.42 -8.90 -14.28
CA MET A 44 5.12 -8.31 -14.59
C MET A 44 3.98 -8.98 -13.82
N ASP A 45 4.00 -10.31 -13.68
CA ASP A 45 3.05 -11.06 -12.86
C ASP A 45 3.14 -10.65 -11.38
N GLN A 46 4.36 -10.51 -10.86
CA GLN A 46 4.58 -10.03 -9.50
C GLN A 46 3.96 -8.63 -9.30
N PHE A 47 4.17 -7.71 -10.25
CA PHE A 47 3.58 -6.38 -10.18
C PHE A 47 2.06 -6.38 -10.24
N GLU A 48 1.46 -7.25 -11.05
CA GLU A 48 0.01 -7.38 -11.10
C GLU A 48 -0.55 -7.82 -9.75
N GLU A 49 0.11 -8.79 -9.11
CA GLU A 49 -0.36 -9.34 -7.85
C GLU A 49 -0.14 -8.39 -6.68
N GLU A 50 0.97 -7.66 -6.67
CA GLU A 50 1.20 -6.56 -5.75
C GLU A 50 0.15 -5.45 -5.92
N ALA A 51 -0.23 -5.10 -7.16
CA ALA A 51 -1.28 -4.11 -7.42
C ALA A 51 -2.66 -4.56 -6.92
N LYS A 52 -3.01 -5.84 -7.09
CA LYS A 52 -4.25 -6.42 -6.52
C LYS A 52 -4.22 -6.35 -5.00
N ASN A 53 -3.11 -6.74 -4.37
CA ASN A 53 -2.94 -6.69 -2.93
C ASN A 53 -3.00 -5.26 -2.38
N ALA A 54 -2.37 -4.29 -3.05
CA ALA A 54 -2.43 -2.88 -2.69
C ALA A 54 -3.86 -2.34 -2.76
N ARG A 55 -4.64 -2.71 -3.78
CA ARG A 55 -6.06 -2.32 -3.90
C ARG A 55 -6.92 -2.89 -2.76
N ILE A 56 -6.71 -4.16 -2.41
CA ILE A 56 -7.39 -4.79 -1.28
C ILE A 56 -7.01 -4.09 0.02
N SER A 57 -5.72 -3.80 0.22
CA SER A 57 -5.20 -3.08 1.38
C SER A 57 -5.85 -1.69 1.52
N ARG A 58 -5.88 -0.89 0.45
CA ARG A 58 -6.54 0.42 0.43
C ARG A 58 -8.01 0.35 0.81
N THR A 59 -8.73 -0.65 0.31
CA THR A 59 -10.15 -0.84 0.64
C THR A 59 -10.32 -1.13 2.14
N ARG A 60 -9.51 -2.04 2.68
CA ARG A 60 -9.53 -2.37 4.12
C ARG A 60 -9.13 -1.18 4.99
N MET A 61 -8.13 -0.40 4.59
CA MET A 61 -7.71 0.81 5.29
C MET A 61 -8.84 1.85 5.29
N ALA A 62 -9.50 2.08 4.15
CA ALA A 62 -10.64 3.00 4.05
C ALA A 62 -11.80 2.58 4.97
N GLU A 63 -12.18 1.30 4.96
CA GLU A 63 -13.18 0.75 5.87
C GLU A 63 -12.78 0.93 7.33
N ARG A 64 -11.52 0.64 7.67
CA ARG A 64 -11.01 0.77 9.04
C ARG A 64 -11.00 2.21 9.51
N LYS A 65 -10.66 3.18 8.67
CA LYS A 65 -10.71 4.62 9.00
C LYS A 65 -12.11 5.06 9.41
N GLU A 66 -13.13 4.66 8.65
CA GLU A 66 -14.53 5.02 8.99
C GLU A 66 -14.98 4.36 10.30
N VAL A 67 -14.62 3.09 10.51
CA VAL A 67 -14.88 2.40 11.78
C VAL A 67 -14.21 3.12 12.96
N LEU A 68 -12.95 3.56 12.82
CA LEU A 68 -12.22 4.24 13.88
C LEU A 68 -12.79 5.63 14.20
N LYS A 69 -13.18 6.39 13.17
CA LYS A 69 -13.86 7.68 13.35
C LYS A 69 -15.17 7.52 14.13
N GLU A 70 -15.99 6.55 13.71
CA GLU A 70 -17.27 6.24 14.37
C GLU A 70 -17.03 5.77 15.81
N LYS A 71 -16.11 4.83 16.02
CA LYS A 71 -15.74 4.28 17.34
C LYS A 71 -15.31 5.41 18.30
N ARG A 72 -14.49 6.34 17.82
CA ARG A 72 -14.06 7.51 18.59
C ARG A 72 -15.25 8.39 19.00
N GLN A 73 -16.16 8.70 18.07
CA GLN A 73 -17.36 9.49 18.38
C GLN A 73 -18.26 8.77 19.39
N GLN A 74 -18.44 7.45 19.25
CA GLN A 74 -19.24 6.65 20.16
C GLN A 74 -18.68 6.68 21.58
N TYR A 75 -17.36 6.61 21.77
CA TYR A 75 -16.76 6.69 23.10
C TYR A 75 -16.96 8.05 23.76
N TYR A 76 -16.82 9.16 23.03
CA TYR A 76 -17.12 10.48 23.58
C TYR A 76 -18.61 10.69 23.84
N HIS A 77 -19.49 10.07 23.05
CA HIS A 77 -20.92 10.05 23.35
C HIS A 77 -21.24 9.23 24.61
N GLN A 78 -20.52 8.12 24.85
CA GLN A 78 -20.65 7.37 26.10
C GLN A 78 -20.16 8.18 27.30
N VAL A 79 -19.08 8.97 27.17
CA VAL A 79 -18.64 9.92 28.19
C VAL A 79 -19.74 10.93 28.51
N GLU A 80 -20.31 11.56 27.49
CA GLU A 80 -21.42 12.51 27.63
C GLU A 80 -22.60 11.87 28.36
N GLY A 81 -23.08 10.70 27.92
CA GLY A 81 -24.21 10.01 28.56
C GLY A 81 -23.94 9.56 30.00
N LEU A 82 -22.70 9.17 30.32
CA LEU A 82 -22.30 8.85 31.70
C LEU A 82 -22.37 10.09 32.60
N LEU A 83 -21.86 11.23 32.13
CA LEU A 83 -21.86 12.47 32.88
C LEU A 83 -23.27 13.07 32.99
N GLU A 84 -24.08 13.00 31.94
CA GLU A 84 -25.49 13.38 31.95
C GLU A 84 -26.29 12.63 33.01
N LYS A 85 -26.02 11.33 33.17
CA LYS A 85 -26.75 10.47 34.10
C LYS A 85 -26.30 10.63 35.55
N GLU A 86 -24.99 10.67 35.77
CA GLU A 86 -24.42 10.52 37.12
C GLU A 86 -23.97 11.86 37.73
N LEU A 87 -23.61 12.86 36.91
CA LEU A 87 -23.02 14.11 37.41
C LEU A 87 -23.91 15.33 37.18
N PHE A 88 -24.50 15.48 35.99
CA PHE A 88 -25.27 16.68 35.63
C PHE A 88 -26.47 16.98 36.55
N PRO A 89 -27.20 15.99 37.12
CA PRO A 89 -28.28 16.28 38.06
C PRO A 89 -27.83 17.06 39.31
N GLU A 90 -26.53 17.01 39.63
CA GLU A 90 -25.95 17.66 40.81
C GLU A 90 -25.25 18.99 40.48
N LEU A 91 -25.15 19.36 39.21
CA LEU A 91 -24.42 20.53 38.74
C LEU A 91 -25.35 21.68 38.34
N ASP A 92 -24.86 22.92 38.42
CA ASP A 92 -25.56 24.07 37.86
C ASP A 92 -25.43 24.10 36.32
N PRO A 93 -26.36 24.76 35.61
CA PRO A 93 -26.36 24.80 34.14
C PRO A 93 -25.08 25.36 33.52
N ILE A 94 -24.44 26.37 34.14
CA ILE A 94 -23.23 27.00 33.59
C ILE A 94 -22.07 26.01 33.62
N THR A 95 -21.99 25.22 34.68
CA THR A 95 -20.99 24.18 34.88
C THR A 95 -21.19 23.01 33.90
N ILE A 96 -22.44 22.64 33.61
CA ILE A 96 -22.80 21.66 32.58
C ILE A 96 -22.39 22.14 31.18
N ASP A 97 -22.73 23.38 30.83
CA ASP A 97 -22.39 23.96 29.51
C ASP A 97 -20.88 23.92 29.24
N LYS A 98 -20.05 24.20 30.26
CA LYS A 98 -18.59 24.11 30.17
C LYS A 98 -18.11 22.68 29.90
N ILE A 99 -18.67 21.68 30.59
CA ILE A 99 -18.30 20.26 30.40
C ILE A 99 -18.68 19.83 28.99
N MET A 100 -19.88 20.22 28.52
CA MET A 100 -20.31 19.92 27.15
C MET A 100 -19.41 20.59 26.11
N GLU A 101 -18.95 21.82 26.35
CA GLU A 101 -18.00 22.49 25.47
C GLU A 101 -16.67 21.73 25.39
N ASP A 102 -16.14 21.26 26.52
CA ASP A 102 -14.91 20.48 26.56
C ASP A 102 -15.06 19.13 25.84
N ILE A 103 -16.19 18.42 26.02
CA ILE A 103 -16.50 17.20 25.27
C ILE A 103 -16.64 17.51 23.77
N LYS A 104 -17.26 18.63 23.40
CA LYS A 104 -17.39 19.04 22.00
C LYS A 104 -16.03 19.33 21.36
N LYS A 105 -15.10 19.94 22.10
CA LYS A 105 -13.71 20.09 21.66
C LYS A 105 -13.10 18.72 21.43
N LEU A 106 -13.17 17.81 22.40
CA LEU A 106 -12.66 16.45 22.29
C LEU A 106 -13.25 15.67 21.10
N LYS A 107 -14.54 15.83 20.79
CA LYS A 107 -15.18 15.22 19.61
C LYS A 107 -14.70 15.79 18.28
N GLY A 108 -14.05 16.96 18.27
CA GLY A 108 -13.48 17.58 17.08
C GLY A 108 -12.42 16.73 16.39
N GLN A 109 -12.03 17.12 15.17
CA GLN A 109 -10.85 16.56 14.52
C GLN A 109 -9.61 17.19 15.15
N ILE A 110 -8.82 16.39 15.85
CA ILE A 110 -7.67 16.82 16.64
C ILE A 110 -6.57 15.78 16.49
N GLU A 111 -5.32 16.23 16.45
CA GLU A 111 -4.16 15.33 16.47
C GLU A 111 -4.08 14.55 17.80
N PRO A 112 -3.63 13.29 17.82
CA PRO A 112 -3.58 12.49 19.04
C PRO A 112 -2.79 13.13 20.20
N GLU A 113 -1.75 13.90 19.89
CA GLU A 113 -0.94 14.60 20.90
C GLU A 113 -1.66 15.80 21.52
N GLU A 114 -2.50 16.48 20.75
CA GLU A 114 -3.36 17.56 21.23
C GLU A 114 -4.57 17.00 21.98
N GLU A 115 -5.13 15.89 21.50
CA GLU A 115 -6.21 15.17 22.16
C GLU A 115 -5.83 14.72 23.58
N GLN A 116 -4.61 14.18 23.77
CA GLN A 116 -4.13 13.82 25.11
C GLN A 116 -4.17 15.01 26.08
N LYS A 117 -3.69 16.19 25.65
CA LYS A 117 -3.66 17.38 26.50
C LYS A 117 -5.07 17.83 26.88
N LEU A 118 -6.01 17.72 25.95
CA LEU A 118 -7.42 18.03 26.20
C LEU A 118 -8.04 17.01 27.15
N ILE A 119 -7.73 15.71 27.01
CA ILE A 119 -8.17 14.67 27.92
C ILE A 119 -7.62 14.93 29.32
N ASP A 120 -6.32 15.23 29.46
CA ASP A 120 -5.70 15.50 30.76
C ASP A 120 -6.38 16.68 31.48
N SER A 121 -6.57 17.80 30.77
CA SER A 121 -7.26 18.97 31.31
C SER A 121 -8.72 18.67 31.66
N PHE A 122 -9.42 17.93 30.81
CA PHE A 122 -10.80 17.52 31.04
C PHE A 122 -10.93 16.62 32.28
N MET A 123 -10.03 15.66 32.44
CA MET A 123 -10.02 14.72 33.57
C MET A 123 -9.65 15.42 34.88
N GLU A 124 -8.75 16.40 34.85
CA GLU A 124 -8.41 17.23 36.00
C GLU A 124 -9.64 18.05 36.47
N HIS A 125 -10.30 18.75 35.54
CA HIS A 125 -11.54 19.49 35.84
C HIS A 125 -12.66 18.59 36.35
N LEU A 126 -12.80 17.39 35.78
CA LEU A 126 -13.80 16.41 36.20
C LEU A 126 -13.52 15.91 37.63
N GLN A 127 -12.26 15.64 37.95
CA GLN A 127 -11.83 15.18 39.27
C GLN A 127 -12.06 16.24 40.36
N GLU A 128 -11.77 17.50 40.07
CA GLU A 128 -12.02 18.62 41.00
C GLU A 128 -13.51 18.67 41.38
N ARG A 129 -14.39 18.64 40.37
CA ARG A 129 -15.85 18.73 40.56
C ARG A 129 -16.47 17.53 41.25
N THR A 130 -15.96 16.33 41.00
CA THR A 130 -16.45 15.10 41.66
C THR A 130 -15.96 14.97 43.10
N ARG A 131 -14.79 15.52 43.45
CA ARG A 131 -14.30 15.56 44.84
C ARG A 131 -15.17 16.44 45.74
N GLU A 132 -15.70 17.54 45.21
CA GLU A 132 -16.62 18.44 45.94
C GLU A 132 -17.93 17.75 46.35
N LYS A 133 -18.32 16.65 45.68
CA LYS A 133 -19.62 15.98 45.81
C LYS A 133 -19.62 14.65 46.58
N GLY A 134 -18.45 14.08 46.87
CA GLY A 134 -18.30 13.05 47.92
C GLY A 134 -18.31 11.56 47.51
N SER A 135 -18.56 11.18 46.25
CA SER A 135 -18.16 9.86 45.71
C SER A 135 -18.31 9.79 44.18
N GLY A 136 -17.27 10.17 43.45
CA GLY A 136 -17.25 10.13 41.97
C GLY A 136 -16.13 9.28 41.38
N GLU A 137 -15.42 8.50 42.19
CA GLU A 137 -14.19 7.82 41.76
C GLU A 137 -14.43 6.78 40.66
N ASN A 138 -15.56 6.07 40.72
CA ASN A 138 -16.01 5.16 39.66
C ASN A 138 -16.36 5.92 38.37
N LEU A 139 -16.99 7.09 38.47
CA LEU A 139 -17.32 7.92 37.31
C LEU A 139 -16.07 8.44 36.60
N ILE A 140 -15.08 8.92 37.37
CA ILE A 140 -13.78 9.34 36.83
C ILE A 140 -13.10 8.16 36.11
N GLN A 141 -13.08 6.98 36.74
CA GLN A 141 -12.46 5.79 36.13
C GLN A 141 -13.14 5.39 34.82
N GLN A 142 -14.48 5.32 34.79
CA GLN A 142 -15.22 4.98 33.58
C GLN A 142 -15.03 6.03 32.48
N THR A 143 -15.05 7.32 32.85
CA THR A 143 -14.84 8.42 31.91
C THR A 143 -13.44 8.38 31.31
N GLY A 144 -12.41 8.21 32.15
CA GLY A 144 -11.02 8.08 31.71
C GLY A 144 -10.81 6.88 30.80
N ALA A 145 -11.40 5.71 31.13
CA ALA A 145 -11.30 4.53 30.29
C ALA A 145 -11.92 4.74 28.89
N ARG A 146 -13.03 5.46 28.79
CA ARG A 146 -13.67 5.79 27.50
C ARG A 146 -12.90 6.84 26.72
N ALA A 147 -12.34 7.85 27.38
CA ALA A 147 -11.47 8.83 26.75
C ALA A 147 -10.19 8.19 26.18
N GLU A 148 -9.57 7.26 26.92
CA GLU A 148 -8.39 6.53 26.44
C GLU A 148 -8.72 5.64 25.24
N GLU A 149 -9.86 4.96 25.25
CA GLU A 149 -10.34 4.18 24.11
C GLU A 149 -10.63 5.03 22.87
N ALA A 150 -11.13 6.26 23.06
CA ALA A 150 -11.31 7.23 21.99
C ALA A 150 -9.96 7.66 21.40
N ARG A 151 -8.98 7.97 22.27
CA ARG A 151 -7.61 8.31 21.90
C ARG A 151 -6.90 7.18 21.16
N ASN A 152 -7.00 5.95 21.64
CA ASN A 152 -6.43 4.78 20.96
C ASN A 152 -6.97 4.62 19.54
N SER A 153 -8.27 4.92 19.35
CA SER A 153 -8.87 4.91 18.01
C SER A 153 -8.30 6.02 17.11
N ASN A 154 -7.94 7.18 17.67
CA ASN A 154 -7.31 8.28 16.94
C ASN A 154 -5.83 8.00 16.61
N LEU A 155 -5.10 7.36 17.52
CA LEU A 155 -3.73 6.91 17.27
C LEU A 155 -3.68 5.91 16.11
N GLU A 156 -4.54 4.89 16.15
CA GLU A 156 -4.61 3.92 15.05
C GLU A 156 -5.01 4.58 13.72
N LEU A 157 -5.90 5.59 13.77
CA LEU A 157 -6.28 6.36 12.58
C LEU A 157 -5.06 7.08 11.97
N LYS A 158 -4.21 7.69 12.80
CA LYS A 158 -2.97 8.35 12.36
C LYS A 158 -2.00 7.36 11.72
N GLU A 159 -1.79 6.20 12.34
CA GLU A 159 -0.94 5.13 11.79
C GLU A 159 -1.43 4.66 10.42
N ILE A 160 -2.75 4.54 10.22
CA ILE A 160 -3.32 4.17 8.92
C ILE A 160 -3.07 5.26 7.87
N ILE A 161 -3.23 6.55 8.22
CA ILE A 161 -2.97 7.66 7.30
C ILE A 161 -1.50 7.68 6.87
N GLU A 162 -0.57 7.46 7.80
CA GLU A 162 0.86 7.37 7.51
C GLU A 162 1.17 6.16 6.61
N SER A 163 0.55 5.02 6.87
CA SER A 163 0.70 3.80 6.05
C SER A 163 0.16 3.99 4.62
N GLU A 164 -0.96 4.70 4.45
CA GLU A 164 -1.51 5.02 3.13
C GLU A 164 -0.54 5.88 2.31
N LYS A 165 0.10 6.86 2.95
CA LYS A 165 1.10 7.71 2.30
C LYS A 165 2.28 6.88 1.79
N GLN A 166 2.77 5.94 2.59
CA GLN A 166 3.85 5.04 2.16
C GLN A 166 3.43 4.16 0.95
N LEU A 167 2.20 3.64 0.97
CA LEU A 167 1.66 2.85 -0.15
C LEU A 167 1.53 3.68 -1.45
N GLU A 168 1.19 4.96 -1.36
CA GLU A 168 1.14 5.85 -2.53
C GLU A 168 2.53 6.11 -3.12
N GLU A 169 3.54 6.30 -2.28
CA GLU A 169 4.94 6.46 -2.72
C GLU A 169 5.47 5.19 -3.40
N ASP A 170 5.22 4.03 -2.81
CA ASP A 170 5.62 2.72 -3.35
C ASP A 170 4.94 2.43 -4.70
N ASP A 171 3.64 2.71 -4.83
CA ASP A 171 2.89 2.53 -6.08
C ASP A 171 3.40 3.45 -7.20
N GLY A 172 3.79 4.69 -6.86
CA GLY A 172 4.40 5.63 -7.80
C GLY A 172 5.69 5.08 -8.41
N SER A 173 6.56 4.53 -7.56
CA SER A 173 7.81 3.89 -7.99
C SER A 173 7.56 2.69 -8.91
N LYS A 174 6.66 1.79 -8.52
CA LYS A 174 6.33 0.58 -9.28
C LYS A 174 5.70 0.87 -10.64
N ASN A 175 4.81 1.85 -10.72
CA ASN A 175 4.22 2.27 -12.00
C ASN A 175 5.29 2.75 -13.00
N SER A 176 6.34 3.40 -12.50
CA SER A 176 7.47 3.80 -13.34
C SER A 176 8.23 2.59 -13.90
N GLU A 177 8.41 1.52 -13.12
CA GLU A 177 9.05 0.28 -13.58
C GLU A 177 8.18 -0.45 -14.60
N ILE A 178 6.88 -0.62 -14.31
CA ILE A 178 5.92 -1.25 -15.22
C ILE A 178 5.87 -0.54 -16.57
N SER A 179 5.91 0.80 -16.57
CA SER A 179 5.89 1.60 -17.79
C SER A 179 7.10 1.36 -18.69
N LYS A 180 8.27 1.02 -18.12
CA LYS A 180 9.49 0.68 -18.84
C LYS A 180 9.49 -0.77 -19.30
N SER A 181 8.99 -1.69 -18.47
CA SER A 181 8.96 -3.13 -18.76
C SER A 181 7.97 -3.51 -19.86
N LYS A 182 6.79 -2.86 -19.93
CA LYS A 182 5.75 -3.20 -20.92
C LYS A 182 6.20 -3.12 -22.39
N PRO A 183 6.86 -2.02 -22.86
CA PRO A 183 7.39 -1.96 -24.22
C PRO A 183 8.44 -3.05 -24.50
N GLN A 184 9.32 -3.32 -23.54
CA GLN A 184 10.38 -4.33 -23.68
C GLN A 184 9.79 -5.74 -23.78
N HIS A 185 8.80 -6.06 -22.96
CA HIS A 185 8.07 -7.33 -23.01
C HIS A 185 7.41 -7.56 -24.37
N LYS A 186 6.71 -6.55 -24.89
CA LYS A 186 6.10 -6.60 -26.22
C LYS A 186 7.16 -6.76 -27.34
N TRP A 187 8.29 -6.08 -27.21
CA TRP A 187 9.39 -6.16 -28.17
C TRP A 187 10.02 -7.55 -28.19
N LEU A 188 10.33 -8.12 -27.02
CA LEU A 188 10.87 -9.47 -26.86
C LEU A 188 9.92 -10.53 -27.42
N SER A 189 8.62 -10.45 -27.07
CA SER A 189 7.60 -11.36 -27.61
C SER A 189 7.57 -11.36 -29.15
N SER A 190 7.62 -10.17 -29.74
CA SER A 190 7.65 -10.01 -31.20
C SER A 190 8.93 -10.57 -31.82
N LYS A 191 10.08 -10.39 -31.14
CA LYS A 191 11.38 -10.89 -31.59
C LYS A 191 11.46 -12.41 -31.51
N ILE A 192 11.04 -13.01 -30.41
CA ILE A 192 10.97 -14.47 -30.25
C ILE A 192 10.17 -15.07 -31.40
N LYS A 193 8.96 -14.58 -31.65
CA LYS A 193 8.11 -15.06 -32.75
C LYS A 193 8.81 -14.94 -34.11
N SER A 194 9.42 -13.80 -34.39
CA SER A 194 10.15 -13.58 -35.65
C SER A 194 11.35 -14.53 -35.81
N HIS A 195 12.09 -14.81 -34.74
CA HIS A 195 13.23 -15.73 -34.77
C HIS A 195 12.78 -17.20 -34.86
N GLU A 196 11.63 -17.57 -34.28
CA GLU A 196 11.03 -18.90 -34.44
C GLU A 196 10.60 -19.17 -35.88
N GLU A 197 9.93 -18.20 -36.51
CA GLU A 197 9.53 -18.27 -37.92
C GLU A 197 10.76 -18.39 -38.84
N ALA A 198 11.79 -17.58 -38.60
CA ALA A 198 13.04 -17.64 -39.36
C ALA A 198 13.79 -18.96 -39.14
N LEU A 199 13.87 -19.45 -37.91
CA LEU A 199 14.50 -20.74 -37.60
C LEU A 199 13.79 -21.88 -38.34
N SER A 200 12.46 -21.91 -38.29
CA SER A 200 11.65 -22.92 -39.01
C SER A 200 11.87 -22.86 -40.52
N TYR A 201 12.05 -21.67 -41.10
CA TYR A 201 12.39 -21.51 -42.51
C TYR A 201 13.78 -22.09 -42.83
N TRP A 202 14.81 -21.69 -42.09
CA TRP A 202 16.19 -22.11 -42.37
C TRP A 202 16.45 -23.58 -42.10
N GLU A 203 15.79 -24.17 -41.10
CA GLU A 203 15.86 -25.61 -40.85
C GLU A 203 15.31 -26.44 -42.02
N LYS A 204 14.29 -25.94 -42.74
CA LYS A 204 13.76 -26.57 -43.97
C LYS A 204 14.73 -26.47 -45.16
N GLN A 205 15.59 -25.46 -45.19
CA GLN A 205 16.60 -25.28 -46.24
C GLN A 205 17.86 -26.13 -46.00
N LYS A 206 17.96 -26.81 -44.85
CA LYS A 206 19.09 -27.69 -44.52
C LYS A 206 19.04 -29.07 -45.23
N VAL A 207 18.01 -29.31 -46.04
CA VAL A 207 17.76 -30.55 -46.79
C VAL A 207 18.57 -30.58 -48.08
#